data_AF-A0A1Y2X2J3-F1
#
_entry.id   AF-A0A1Y2X2J3-F1
#
_cell.length_a   1.000
_cell.length_b   1.000
_cell.length_c   1.000
_cell.angle_alpha   90.00
_cell.angle_beta   90.00
_cell.angle_gamma   90.00
#
_symmetry.space_group_name_H-M   'P 1'
#
loop_
_entity.id
_entity.type
_entity.pdbx_description
1 polymer ?
#
loop_
_entity_poly.entity_id
_entity_poly.type
_entity_poly.pdbx_seq_one_letter_code
_entity_poly.pdbx_strand_id
1 'polypeptide(L)'
;MSVSASKGHRGGSPFSRSDPEFRSLLEEPASKSSSKCDAKHGLFILVDKPPEQDEGIDIVAIHGLNGHYRKTWAAETPNPGRRYNWLQEALPQAIPSARIMSFGYDSAVFNKSAAEIDEFADQFLRGLLGKRCEPGEQARPLLFLCYSLGGIVFKKAIIRARERRYLYKGILSCVRGVAFFGTPNRGSAAARWAKALASVLNIVSFNSDMNSTLLQNLEKQSNVLSNISESFLDRCEGLKIVSFYETRQLSGTGIMILPKKSALLFKSNETPIPLNTDHRSLCRFSTTEEDSESLNLILSNLKDLANQIISQHKRGPSIEEEKALQDSNMAQTIESFMRFFDQNKSREWGNMGRSSIPRISATPGAGKAALSRFIIDDLRNSANRAAGQERMFFFYLAEDNYT
;
A
#
# COMPACT_ATOMS: atom_id res chain seq x y z
N MET A 1 -63.09 -15.92 33.67
CA MET A 1 -64.26 -15.11 34.09
C MET A 1 -63.78 -13.68 34.28
N SER A 2 -64.12 -12.75 33.37
CA SER A 2 -65.22 -11.77 33.52
C SER A 2 -64.99 -10.82 34.72
N VAL A 3 -64.38 -9.62 34.56
CA VAL A 3 -64.90 -8.30 34.09
C VAL A 3 -65.43 -7.39 35.23
N SER A 4 -65.02 -6.10 35.15
CA SER A 4 -65.71 -4.85 35.57
C SER A 4 -65.60 -4.36 37.03
N ALA A 5 -65.51 -3.05 37.36
CA ALA A 5 -65.21 -1.81 36.62
C ALA A 5 -65.09 -0.58 37.58
N SER A 6 -64.36 0.43 37.11
CA SER A 6 -64.58 1.91 37.17
C SER A 6 -64.73 2.70 38.49
N LYS A 7 -63.95 3.79 38.59
CA LYS A 7 -64.30 5.25 38.51
C LYS A 7 -63.10 6.06 39.04
N GLY A 8 -62.67 7.23 38.58
CA GLY A 8 -62.96 8.24 37.53
C GLY A 8 -61.68 9.11 37.42
N HIS A 9 -61.56 10.31 36.86
CA HIS A 9 -62.38 11.20 36.05
C HIS A 9 -61.41 12.29 35.51
N ARG A 10 -61.57 12.69 34.24
CA ARG A 10 -61.21 13.97 33.57
C ARG A 10 -59.75 14.44 33.42
N GLY A 11 -59.41 14.78 32.18
CA GLY A 11 -58.30 15.67 31.81
C GLY A 11 -57.94 15.52 30.32
N GLY A 12 -58.62 16.26 29.44
CA GLY A 12 -58.40 16.21 28.00
C GLY A 12 -57.05 16.78 27.57
N SER A 13 -56.53 16.26 26.44
CA SER A 13 -55.43 16.88 25.70
C SER A 13 -55.83 18.26 25.18
N PRO A 14 -54.87 19.18 25.04
CA PRO A 14 -54.65 19.68 23.69
C PRO A 14 -53.19 20.06 23.44
N PHE A 15 -52.51 19.38 22.52
CA PHE A 15 -51.47 20.03 21.72
C PHE A 15 -51.70 19.67 20.26
N SER A 16 -52.25 20.64 19.53
CA SER A 16 -52.43 20.59 18.08
C SER A 16 -51.11 20.88 17.38
N ARG A 17 -50.94 20.33 16.17
CA ARG A 17 -49.76 20.49 15.28
C ARG A 17 -49.54 21.93 14.73
N SER A 18 -50.04 22.94 15.43
CA SER A 18 -50.03 24.35 15.00
C SER A 18 -49.37 25.30 16.00
N ASP A 19 -48.66 24.76 16.99
CA ASP A 19 -47.96 25.54 18.01
C ASP A 19 -46.66 26.16 17.45
N PRO A 20 -46.53 27.50 17.40
CA PRO A 20 -45.34 28.17 16.88
C PRO A 20 -44.05 27.90 17.69
N GLU A 21 -44.14 27.46 18.95
CA GLU A 21 -42.96 27.06 19.73
C GLU A 21 -42.36 25.72 19.27
N PHE A 22 -43.14 24.84 18.62
CA PHE A 22 -42.63 23.55 18.12
C PHE A 22 -41.89 23.68 16.77
N ARG A 23 -42.11 24.78 16.04
CA ARG A 23 -41.40 25.08 14.78
C ARG A 23 -39.99 25.64 14.98
N SER A 24 -39.73 26.32 16.09
CA SER A 24 -38.40 26.88 16.37
C SER A 24 -37.37 25.83 16.81
N LEU A 25 -37.82 24.63 17.20
CA LEU A 25 -36.97 23.50 17.58
C LEU A 25 -36.59 22.58 16.40
N LEU A 26 -37.18 22.78 15.21
CA LEU A 26 -36.89 22.01 13.99
C LEU A 26 -36.23 22.84 12.88
N GLU A 27 -36.04 24.14 13.08
CA GLU A 27 -35.25 24.98 12.18
C GLU A 27 -33.82 25.07 12.72
N GLU A 28 -32.92 24.22 12.20
CA GLU A 28 -31.50 24.47 12.36
C GLU A 28 -31.17 25.85 11.77
N PRO A 29 -30.43 26.71 12.48
CA PRO A 29 -30.00 27.97 11.91
C PRO A 29 -29.13 27.67 10.69
N ALA A 30 -29.50 28.25 9.53
CA ALA A 30 -28.73 28.18 8.30
C ALA A 30 -27.26 28.48 8.61
N SER A 31 -26.45 27.42 8.69
CA SER A 31 -25.06 27.54 9.05
C SER A 31 -24.35 28.27 7.92
N LYS A 32 -23.82 29.44 8.26
CA LYS A 32 -22.82 30.15 7.46
C LYS A 32 -21.78 29.13 7.00
N SER A 33 -21.55 29.09 5.69
CA SER A 33 -20.65 28.16 5.00
C SER A 33 -19.46 27.77 5.87
N SER A 34 -19.52 26.57 6.45
CA SER A 34 -18.36 25.97 7.06
C SER A 34 -17.32 25.80 5.96
N SER A 35 -16.15 26.36 6.15
CA SER A 35 -14.98 25.99 5.38
C SER A 35 -14.89 24.47 5.44
N LYS A 36 -15.14 23.79 4.31
CA LYS A 36 -14.89 22.34 4.20
C LYS A 36 -13.47 22.12 4.69
N CYS A 37 -13.34 21.42 5.82
CA CYS A 37 -12.06 20.89 6.26
C CYS A 37 -11.71 19.82 5.22
N ASP A 38 -11.05 20.24 4.13
CA ASP A 38 -10.56 19.33 3.11
C ASP A 38 -9.55 18.40 3.80
N ALA A 39 -9.99 17.18 4.09
CA ALA A 39 -9.13 16.15 4.67
C ALA A 39 -7.90 16.00 3.77
N LYS A 40 -6.72 16.28 4.35
CA LYS A 40 -5.45 16.28 3.61
C LYS A 40 -4.87 14.88 3.42
N HIS A 41 -5.23 13.95 4.32
CA HIS A 41 -4.64 12.62 4.43
C HIS A 41 -5.71 11.53 4.41
N GLY A 42 -5.37 10.36 3.89
CA GLY A 42 -6.28 9.24 3.65
C GLY A 42 -6.31 8.81 2.19
N LEU A 43 -7.10 7.78 1.88
CA LEU A 43 -7.32 7.32 0.52
C LEU A 43 -8.61 7.94 -0.05
N PHE A 44 -8.46 8.73 -1.12
CA PHE A 44 -9.54 9.49 -1.73
C PHE A 44 -9.89 8.92 -3.10
N ILE A 45 -11.18 8.72 -3.38
CA ILE A 45 -11.66 8.37 -4.72
C ILE A 45 -11.71 9.67 -5.54
N LEU A 46 -10.99 9.69 -6.66
CA LEU A 46 -10.96 10.80 -7.61
C LEU A 46 -11.94 10.60 -8.76
N VAL A 47 -12.10 9.35 -9.21
CA VAL A 47 -13.03 8.90 -10.24
C VAL A 47 -13.59 7.56 -9.79
N ASP A 48 -14.90 7.49 -9.62
CA ASP A 48 -15.56 6.27 -9.13
C ASP A 48 -16.10 5.40 -10.28
N LYS A 49 -16.24 4.10 -10.03
CA LYS A 49 -16.78 3.12 -10.99
C LYS A 49 -17.59 2.05 -10.26
N PRO A 50 -18.79 1.69 -10.76
CA PRO A 50 -19.69 0.77 -10.09
C PRO A 50 -19.05 -0.62 -9.98
N PRO A 51 -19.13 -1.32 -8.83
CA PRO A 51 -18.42 -2.58 -8.54
C PRO A 51 -18.60 -3.66 -9.60
N GLU A 52 -19.80 -3.74 -10.17
CA GLU A 52 -20.25 -4.77 -11.13
C GLU A 52 -19.72 -4.56 -12.57
N GLN A 53 -18.92 -3.52 -12.81
CA GLN A 53 -18.35 -3.28 -14.13
C GLN A 53 -17.40 -4.43 -14.52
N ASP A 54 -17.81 -5.22 -15.52
CA ASP A 54 -16.94 -6.17 -16.19
C ASP A 54 -15.67 -5.46 -16.66
N GLU A 55 -14.51 -6.06 -16.39
CA GLU A 55 -13.18 -5.51 -16.72
C GLU A 55 -12.71 -4.29 -15.89
N GLY A 56 -13.33 -4.02 -14.74
CA GLY A 56 -12.89 -2.96 -13.83
C GLY A 56 -11.44 -3.13 -13.34
N ILE A 57 -10.71 -2.02 -13.21
CA ILE A 57 -9.37 -1.96 -12.60
C ILE A 57 -9.32 -0.82 -11.58
N ASP A 58 -8.66 -1.03 -10.44
CA ASP A 58 -8.40 0.03 -9.48
C ASP A 58 -6.99 0.59 -9.71
N ILE A 59 -6.90 1.89 -10.00
CA ILE A 59 -5.65 2.62 -10.14
C ILE A 59 -5.45 3.50 -8.91
N VAL A 60 -4.33 3.33 -8.20
CA VAL A 60 -4.05 4.02 -6.94
C VAL A 60 -2.79 4.87 -7.03
N ALA A 61 -2.95 6.18 -6.96
CA ALA A 61 -1.86 7.14 -7.06
C ALA A 61 -1.32 7.57 -5.69
N ILE A 62 0.00 7.47 -5.49
CA ILE A 62 0.68 7.80 -4.23
C ILE A 62 1.70 8.91 -4.50
N HIS A 63 1.48 10.07 -3.87
CA HIS A 63 2.32 11.24 -4.08
C HIS A 63 3.68 11.15 -3.36
N GLY A 64 4.61 12.02 -3.72
CA GLY A 64 5.94 12.11 -3.10
C GLY A 64 6.02 13.09 -1.93
N LEU A 65 7.25 13.46 -1.59
CA LEU A 65 7.57 14.39 -0.50
C LEU A 65 6.91 15.77 -0.68
N ASN A 66 6.33 16.29 0.42
CA ASN A 66 5.46 17.48 0.46
C ASN A 66 4.39 17.53 -0.64
N GLY A 67 3.91 16.35 -1.04
CA GLY A 67 2.86 16.20 -2.03
C GLY A 67 1.47 16.35 -1.43
N HIS A 68 0.48 16.36 -2.30
CA HIS A 68 -0.93 16.31 -1.96
C HIS A 68 -1.65 15.36 -2.90
N TYR A 69 -2.61 14.58 -2.40
CA TYR A 69 -3.34 13.56 -3.17
C TYR A 69 -3.95 14.11 -4.48
N ARG A 70 -4.35 15.39 -4.50
CA ARG A 70 -4.84 16.09 -5.71
C ARG A 70 -3.81 16.97 -6.41
N LYS A 71 -3.10 17.84 -5.68
CA LYS A 71 -2.27 18.91 -6.27
C LYS A 71 -0.99 18.41 -6.92
N THR A 72 -0.51 17.22 -6.54
CA THR A 72 0.69 16.61 -7.12
C THR A 72 0.52 16.36 -8.61
N TRP A 73 -0.68 15.95 -9.00
CA TRP A 73 -1.03 15.48 -10.34
C TRP A 73 -1.69 16.55 -11.20
N ALA A 74 -1.66 17.80 -10.73
CA ALA A 74 -2.34 18.90 -11.38
C ALA A 74 -1.36 20.00 -11.81
N ALA A 75 -1.46 20.45 -13.05
CA ALA A 75 -0.71 21.60 -13.57
C ALA A 75 -1.63 22.82 -13.71
N GLU A 76 -1.03 24.01 -13.75
CA GLU A 76 -1.77 25.21 -14.13
C GLU A 76 -2.08 25.18 -15.63
N THR A 77 -3.17 25.84 -16.01
CA THR A 77 -3.58 25.97 -17.40
C THR A 77 -3.47 27.43 -17.81
N PRO A 78 -3.48 27.76 -19.11
CA PRO A 78 -3.56 29.14 -19.59
C PRO A 78 -4.78 29.90 -19.04
N ASN A 79 -5.82 29.18 -18.61
CA ASN A 79 -7.01 29.75 -17.98
C ASN A 79 -6.73 30.03 -16.49
N PRO A 80 -6.74 31.30 -16.04
CA PRO A 80 -6.46 31.66 -14.66
C PRO A 80 -7.38 30.94 -13.68
N GLY A 81 -6.81 30.39 -12.60
CA GLY A 81 -7.55 29.68 -11.55
C GLY A 81 -7.97 28.25 -11.91
N ARG A 82 -7.84 27.81 -13.17
CA ARG A 82 -8.07 26.42 -13.58
C ARG A 82 -6.78 25.61 -13.52
N ARG A 83 -6.85 24.47 -12.83
CA ARG A 83 -5.78 23.46 -12.84
C ARG A 83 -6.26 22.21 -13.56
N TYR A 84 -5.41 21.67 -14.43
CA TYR A 84 -5.66 20.43 -15.15
C TYR A 84 -5.13 19.26 -14.34
N ASN A 85 -5.98 18.32 -13.94
CA ASN A 85 -5.58 17.10 -13.24
C ASN A 85 -5.74 15.89 -14.16
N TRP A 86 -4.62 15.40 -14.71
CA TRP A 86 -4.64 14.33 -15.70
C TRP A 86 -5.17 13.00 -15.15
N LEU A 87 -5.10 12.75 -13.84
CA LEU A 87 -5.73 11.57 -13.24
C LEU A 87 -7.27 11.62 -13.29
N GLN A 88 -7.84 12.82 -13.28
CA GLN A 88 -9.30 13.02 -13.32
C GLN A 88 -9.82 13.31 -14.72
N GLU A 89 -8.98 13.87 -15.59
CA GLU A 89 -9.40 14.35 -16.90
C GLU A 89 -8.92 13.46 -18.04
N ALA A 90 -7.68 13.00 -18.05
CA ALA A 90 -7.08 12.26 -19.17
C ALA A 90 -7.12 10.74 -18.97
N LEU A 91 -6.71 10.28 -17.78
CA LEU A 91 -6.58 8.86 -17.46
C LEU A 91 -7.92 8.09 -17.59
N PRO A 92 -9.08 8.63 -17.18
CA PRO A 92 -10.37 7.96 -17.40
C PRO A 92 -10.76 7.85 -18.87
N GLN A 93 -10.23 8.69 -19.75
CA GLN A 93 -10.46 8.59 -21.19
C GLN A 93 -9.59 7.50 -21.80
N ALA A 94 -8.34 7.40 -21.34
CA ALA A 94 -7.40 6.35 -21.79
C ALA A 94 -7.81 4.95 -21.29
N ILE A 95 -8.33 4.86 -20.05
CA ILE A 95 -8.74 3.61 -19.40
C ILE A 95 -10.15 3.78 -18.80
N PRO A 96 -11.22 3.65 -19.61
CA PRO A 96 -12.60 3.93 -19.16
C PRO A 96 -13.14 3.05 -18.03
N SER A 97 -12.57 1.86 -17.82
CA SER A 97 -12.90 0.94 -16.73
C SER A 97 -12.15 1.21 -15.43
N ALA A 98 -11.25 2.21 -15.41
CA ALA A 98 -10.47 2.52 -14.24
C ALA A 98 -11.27 3.28 -13.17
N ARG A 99 -11.32 2.72 -11.97
CA ARG A 99 -11.59 3.46 -10.74
C ARG A 99 -10.29 4.07 -10.25
N ILE A 100 -10.27 5.37 -9.97
CA ILE A 100 -9.03 6.09 -9.69
C ILE A 100 -9.08 6.63 -8.26
N MET A 101 -8.10 6.24 -7.47
CA MET A 101 -7.90 6.68 -6.10
C MET A 101 -6.55 7.39 -5.96
N SER A 102 -6.43 8.32 -5.00
CA SER A 102 -5.15 8.86 -4.61
C SER A 102 -4.98 8.90 -3.09
N PHE A 103 -3.83 8.43 -2.64
CA PHE A 103 -3.45 8.41 -1.23
C PHE A 103 -2.73 9.70 -0.84
N GLY A 104 -3.28 10.39 0.15
CA GLY A 104 -2.68 11.53 0.83
C GLY A 104 -2.06 11.11 2.15
N TYR A 105 -0.83 11.51 2.43
CA TYR A 105 -0.17 11.31 3.73
C TYR A 105 0.70 12.50 4.07
N ASP A 106 1.02 12.67 5.36
CA ASP A 106 1.86 13.79 5.82
C ASP A 106 3.33 13.55 5.49
N SER A 107 3.64 13.72 4.20
CA SER A 107 4.97 13.52 3.68
C SER A 107 5.98 14.58 4.17
N ALA A 108 5.53 15.71 4.73
CA ALA A 108 6.44 16.73 5.28
C ALA A 108 7.07 16.27 6.60
N VAL A 109 6.38 15.39 7.33
CA VAL A 109 6.88 14.81 8.58
C VAL A 109 8.07 13.90 8.33
N PHE A 110 8.22 13.33 7.12
CA PHE A 110 9.30 12.42 6.74
C PHE A 110 10.72 12.90 7.13
N ASN A 111 10.94 14.20 7.31
CA ASN A 111 12.19 14.78 7.82
C ASN A 111 12.51 14.47 9.30
N LYS A 112 11.58 13.83 10.03
CA LYS A 112 11.65 13.63 11.49
C LYS A 112 12.07 12.21 11.84
N SER A 113 11.53 11.16 11.22
CA SER A 113 11.93 9.79 11.54
C SER A 113 11.63 8.75 10.45
N ALA A 114 12.39 7.67 10.44
CA ALA A 114 12.15 6.54 9.54
C ALA A 114 10.95 5.65 9.95
N ALA A 115 10.51 5.73 11.21
CA ALA A 115 9.32 5.03 11.73
C ALA A 115 8.02 5.48 11.04
N GLU A 116 8.06 6.61 10.33
CA GLU A 116 6.89 7.19 9.66
C GLU A 116 6.56 6.50 8.34
N ILE A 117 7.52 5.90 7.61
CA ILE A 117 7.19 5.14 6.39
C ILE A 117 6.36 3.91 6.75
N ASP A 118 6.68 3.26 7.87
CA ASP A 118 5.90 2.16 8.41
C ASP A 118 4.45 2.58 8.69
N GLU A 119 4.28 3.75 9.30
CA GLU A 119 2.95 4.30 9.57
C GLU A 119 2.20 4.66 8.28
N PHE A 120 2.85 5.33 7.32
CA PHE A 120 2.23 5.65 6.03
C PHE A 120 1.81 4.40 5.26
N ALA A 121 2.62 3.34 5.31
CA ALA A 121 2.31 2.05 4.72
C ALA A 121 1.09 1.39 5.40
N ASP A 122 1.03 1.41 6.74
CA ASP A 122 -0.10 0.87 7.49
C ASP A 122 -1.40 1.68 7.26
N GLN A 123 -1.31 3.02 7.26
CA GLN A 123 -2.42 3.90 6.92
C GLN A 123 -2.93 3.66 5.49
N PHE A 124 -2.01 3.51 4.54
CA PHE A 124 -2.31 3.21 3.15
C PHE A 124 -3.06 1.88 3.00
N LEU A 125 -2.53 0.80 3.58
CA LEU A 125 -3.13 -0.53 3.50
C LEU A 125 -4.53 -0.56 4.14
N ARG A 126 -4.70 0.08 5.31
CA ARG A 126 -6.00 0.21 5.96
C ARG A 126 -6.99 1.03 5.14
N GLY A 127 -6.53 2.13 4.55
CA GLY A 127 -7.33 2.94 3.63
C GLY A 127 -7.79 2.13 2.42
N LEU A 128 -6.89 1.33 1.84
CA LEU A 128 -7.18 0.49 0.68
C LEU A 128 -8.20 -0.62 1.01
N LEU A 129 -8.09 -1.27 2.18
CA LEU A 129 -9.12 -2.19 2.67
C LEU A 129 -10.47 -1.49 2.82
N GLY A 130 -10.49 -0.31 3.45
CA GLY A 130 -11.73 0.45 3.69
C GLY A 130 -12.39 1.04 2.43
N LYS A 131 -11.71 1.01 1.28
CA LYS A 131 -12.27 1.43 -0.03
C LYS A 131 -12.65 0.27 -0.94
N ARG A 132 -12.36 -0.97 -0.55
CA ARG A 132 -12.67 -2.19 -1.30
C ARG A 132 -13.54 -3.09 -0.43
N CYS A 133 -14.76 -2.64 -0.19
CA CYS A 133 -15.70 -3.28 0.73
C CYS A 133 -16.59 -4.29 0.02
N GLU A 134 -16.90 -4.04 -1.25
CA GLU A 134 -17.79 -4.91 -2.01
C GLU A 134 -17.04 -6.01 -2.75
N PRO A 135 -17.63 -7.20 -2.98
CA PRO A 135 -16.97 -8.30 -3.67
C PRO A 135 -16.42 -7.91 -5.05
N GLY A 136 -17.17 -7.10 -5.82
CA GLY A 136 -16.73 -6.59 -7.11
C GLY A 136 -15.50 -5.69 -7.00
N GLU A 137 -15.47 -4.78 -6.02
CA GLU A 137 -14.28 -3.95 -5.75
C GLU A 137 -13.10 -4.80 -5.31
N GLN A 138 -13.32 -5.78 -4.42
CA GLN A 138 -12.27 -6.66 -3.90
C GLN A 138 -11.65 -7.55 -4.96
N ALA A 139 -12.38 -7.91 -6.02
CA ALA A 139 -11.88 -8.70 -7.12
C ALA A 139 -11.00 -7.90 -8.10
N ARG A 140 -11.20 -6.58 -8.24
CA ARG A 140 -10.50 -5.77 -9.26
C ARG A 140 -8.98 -5.86 -9.14
N PRO A 141 -8.23 -6.09 -10.24
CA PRO A 141 -6.79 -5.95 -10.17
C PRO A 141 -6.39 -4.51 -9.78
N LEU A 142 -5.22 -4.39 -9.16
CA LEU A 142 -4.66 -3.13 -8.66
C LEU A 142 -3.42 -2.74 -9.48
N LEU A 143 -3.44 -1.50 -9.96
CA LEU A 143 -2.31 -0.82 -10.59
C LEU A 143 -1.94 0.42 -9.75
N PHE A 144 -0.67 0.56 -9.38
CA PHE A 144 -0.21 1.69 -8.57
C PHE A 144 0.54 2.71 -9.41
N LEU A 145 0.30 4.00 -9.18
CA LEU A 145 1.06 5.11 -9.75
C LEU A 145 1.84 5.78 -8.62
N CYS A 146 3.16 5.68 -8.64
CA CYS A 146 3.96 6.04 -7.48
C CYS A 146 4.98 7.12 -7.85
N TYR A 147 4.86 8.31 -7.25
CA TYR A 147 5.78 9.42 -7.51
C TYR A 147 6.82 9.56 -6.40
N SER A 148 8.10 9.56 -6.76
CA SER A 148 9.21 9.85 -5.84
C SER A 148 9.11 9.01 -4.56
N LEU A 149 9.09 9.64 -3.37
CA LEU A 149 8.92 8.98 -2.06
C LEU A 149 7.66 8.10 -1.96
N GLY A 150 6.60 8.40 -2.71
CA GLY A 150 5.38 7.60 -2.74
C GLY A 150 5.62 6.16 -3.21
N GLY A 151 6.63 5.95 -4.06
CA GLY A 151 7.07 4.61 -4.44
C GLY A 151 7.72 3.84 -3.31
N ILE A 152 8.38 4.51 -2.37
CA ILE A 152 8.91 3.85 -1.17
C ILE A 152 7.79 3.47 -0.22
N VAL A 153 6.80 4.33 -0.03
CA VAL A 153 5.61 4.01 0.77
C VAL A 153 4.90 2.78 0.19
N PHE A 154 4.74 2.73 -1.13
CA PHE A 154 4.21 1.54 -1.82
C PHE A 154 5.05 0.28 -1.56
N LYS A 155 6.37 0.34 -1.78
CA LYS A 155 7.26 -0.80 -1.54
C LYS A 155 7.15 -1.31 -0.11
N LYS A 156 7.15 -0.40 0.86
CA LYS A 156 6.99 -0.72 2.27
C LYS A 156 5.62 -1.34 2.55
N ALA A 157 4.56 -0.84 1.93
CA ALA A 157 3.22 -1.42 2.03
C ALA A 157 3.17 -2.85 1.47
N ILE A 158 3.83 -3.15 0.35
CA ILE A 158 3.91 -4.52 -0.18
C ILE A 158 4.68 -5.44 0.78
N ILE A 159 5.79 -4.97 1.35
CA ILE A 159 6.54 -5.72 2.37
C ILE A 159 5.65 -5.99 3.59
N ARG A 160 5.00 -4.97 4.15
CA ARG A 160 4.07 -5.07 5.29
C ARG A 160 2.89 -6.00 5.00
N ALA A 161 2.31 -5.91 3.81
CA ALA A 161 1.20 -6.76 3.41
C ALA A 161 1.61 -8.24 3.37
N ARG A 162 2.82 -8.55 2.89
CA ARG A 162 3.38 -9.91 2.91
C ARG A 162 3.69 -10.39 4.32
N GLU A 163 4.26 -9.54 5.18
CA GLU A 163 4.50 -9.85 6.60
C GLU A 163 3.18 -10.12 7.36
N ARG A 164 2.11 -9.41 7.01
CA ARG A 164 0.78 -9.53 7.61
C ARG A 164 -0.22 -10.14 6.64
N ARG A 165 0.20 -11.22 5.95
CA ARG A 165 -0.61 -11.87 4.90
C ARG A 165 -1.99 -12.30 5.36
N TYR A 166 -2.14 -12.68 6.63
CA TYR A 166 -3.44 -13.04 7.22
C TYR A 166 -4.48 -11.90 7.13
N LEU A 167 -4.05 -10.64 7.12
CA LEU A 167 -4.93 -9.48 6.92
C LEU A 167 -5.03 -9.08 5.45
N TYR A 168 -3.91 -9.13 4.73
CA TYR A 168 -3.78 -8.48 3.42
C TYR A 168 -3.74 -9.44 2.24
N LYS A 169 -4.08 -10.72 2.42
CA LYS A 169 -4.10 -11.73 1.35
C LYS A 169 -4.93 -11.27 0.14
N GLY A 170 -6.12 -10.71 0.36
CA GLY A 170 -7.00 -10.22 -0.71
C GLY A 170 -6.43 -9.04 -1.48
N ILE A 171 -5.74 -8.11 -0.81
CA ILE A 171 -5.01 -7.03 -1.48
C ILE A 171 -3.87 -7.61 -2.30
N LEU A 172 -3.02 -8.44 -1.68
CA LEU A 172 -1.86 -9.05 -2.35
C LEU A 172 -2.26 -9.85 -3.59
N SER A 173 -3.38 -10.57 -3.53
CA SER A 173 -3.90 -11.31 -4.68
C SER A 173 -4.41 -10.43 -5.80
N CYS A 174 -4.55 -9.12 -5.60
CA CYS A 174 -5.01 -8.16 -6.61
C CYS A 174 -3.90 -7.23 -7.10
N VAL A 175 -2.79 -7.05 -6.36
CA VAL A 175 -1.63 -6.28 -6.84
C VAL A 175 -1.07 -6.94 -8.09
N ARG A 176 -1.08 -6.21 -9.22
CA ARG A 176 -0.62 -6.73 -10.52
C ARG A 176 0.40 -5.84 -11.21
N GLY A 177 0.41 -4.54 -10.95
CA GLY A 177 1.42 -3.67 -11.55
C GLY A 177 1.66 -2.37 -10.80
N VAL A 178 2.78 -1.74 -11.15
CA VAL A 178 3.18 -0.44 -10.62
C VAL A 178 3.90 0.37 -11.69
N ALA A 179 3.54 1.65 -11.79
CA ALA A 179 4.26 2.65 -12.55
C ALA A 179 4.99 3.59 -11.57
N PHE A 180 6.32 3.58 -11.62
CA PHE A 180 7.16 4.48 -10.85
C PHE A 180 7.46 5.74 -11.65
N PHE A 181 7.34 6.91 -11.01
CA PHE A 181 7.67 8.22 -11.56
C PHE A 181 8.79 8.81 -10.72
N GLY A 182 10.03 8.75 -11.21
CA GLY A 182 11.19 9.25 -10.48
C GLY A 182 11.28 8.65 -9.07
N THR A 183 10.89 7.39 -8.88
CA THR A 183 11.08 6.72 -7.58
C THR A 183 12.53 6.27 -7.48
N PRO A 184 13.25 6.68 -6.43
CA PRO A 184 14.55 6.09 -6.16
C PRO A 184 14.38 4.59 -5.88
N ASN A 185 14.76 3.78 -6.85
CA ASN A 185 14.53 2.35 -6.88
C ASN A 185 15.74 1.54 -6.47
N ARG A 186 16.94 2.03 -6.79
CA ARG A 186 18.20 1.41 -6.42
C ARG A 186 19.21 2.42 -5.92
N GLY A 187 19.97 1.98 -4.93
CA GLY A 187 20.72 2.88 -4.07
C GLY A 187 21.64 2.17 -3.11
N SER A 188 22.47 1.20 -3.53
CA SER A 188 23.39 0.43 -2.64
C SER A 188 24.34 1.26 -1.75
N ALA A 189 24.31 2.59 -1.81
CA ALA A 189 24.98 3.46 -0.89
C ALA A 189 23.95 4.45 -0.32
N ALA A 190 23.81 4.43 1.01
CA ALA A 190 23.12 5.43 1.82
C ALA A 190 23.37 6.87 1.33
N ALA A 191 24.62 7.18 0.96
CA ALA A 191 25.02 8.48 0.42
C ALA A 191 24.23 8.92 -0.84
N ARG A 192 23.86 8.01 -1.75
CA ARG A 192 23.08 8.36 -2.95
C ARG A 192 21.63 8.67 -2.61
N TRP A 193 21.07 7.92 -1.67
CA TRP A 193 19.75 8.18 -1.13
C TRP A 193 19.70 9.49 -0.37
N ALA A 194 20.69 9.77 0.48
CA ALA A 194 20.84 11.04 1.17
C ALA A 194 20.92 12.21 0.18
N LYS A 195 21.70 12.07 -0.91
CA LYS A 195 21.75 13.08 -1.99
C LYS A 195 20.40 13.26 -2.70
N ALA A 196 19.71 12.18 -3.04
CA ALA A 196 18.40 12.25 -3.69
C ALA A 196 17.36 12.92 -2.79
N LEU A 197 17.29 12.52 -1.52
CA LEU A 197 16.41 13.13 -0.53
C LEU A 197 16.73 14.61 -0.29
N ALA A 198 18.01 14.96 -0.10
CA ALA A 198 18.44 16.35 0.06
C ALA A 198 18.05 17.19 -1.17
N SER A 199 18.22 16.66 -2.38
CA SER A 199 17.87 17.36 -3.61
C SER A 199 16.36 17.57 -3.73
N VAL A 200 15.55 16.56 -3.40
CA VAL A 200 14.09 16.69 -3.34
C VAL A 200 13.65 17.69 -2.27
N LEU A 201 14.29 17.68 -1.09
CA LEU A 201 14.00 18.61 -0.01
C LEU A 201 14.33 20.06 -0.36
N ASN A 202 15.47 20.30 -1.00
CA ASN A 202 15.88 21.65 -1.39
C ASN A 202 14.91 22.29 -2.39
N ILE A 203 14.27 21.51 -3.27
CA ILE A 203 13.22 22.02 -4.18
C ILE A 203 11.98 22.45 -3.42
N VAL A 204 11.68 21.74 -2.35
CA VAL A 204 10.40 21.79 -1.64
C VAL A 204 10.44 22.82 -0.51
N SER A 205 11.57 22.91 0.18
CA SER A 205 11.83 23.80 1.31
C SER A 205 12.61 25.01 0.82
N PHE A 206 11.93 25.97 0.19
CA PHE A 206 12.56 27.11 -0.50
C PHE A 206 13.39 28.07 0.38
N ASN A 207 13.63 27.83 1.69
CA ASN A 207 14.21 28.84 2.60
C ASN A 207 14.83 28.33 3.93
N SER A 208 15.34 27.09 4.05
CA SER A 208 15.91 26.63 5.33
C SER A 208 17.38 26.22 5.21
N ASP A 209 18.25 26.94 5.92
CA ASP A 209 19.65 26.56 6.15
C ASP A 209 19.74 25.09 6.59
N MET A 210 20.54 24.32 5.87
CA MET A 210 20.76 22.90 6.14
C MET A 210 21.48 22.70 7.47
N ASN A 211 20.73 22.46 8.55
CA ASN A 211 21.31 22.17 9.86
C ASN A 211 21.84 20.72 9.94
N SER A 212 22.85 20.46 10.77
CA SER A 212 23.50 19.15 10.93
C SER A 212 22.52 18.03 11.32
N THR A 213 21.44 18.37 12.02
CA THR A 213 20.32 17.47 12.36
C THR A 213 19.59 16.93 11.13
N LEU A 214 19.42 17.75 10.07
CA LEU A 214 18.82 17.29 8.82
C LEU A 214 19.72 16.28 8.12
N LEU A 215 21.04 16.50 8.09
CA LEU A 215 21.99 15.55 7.49
C LEU A 215 22.00 14.20 8.23
N GLN A 216 22.02 14.21 9.56
CA GLN A 216 21.95 12.97 10.34
C GLN A 216 20.62 12.22 10.16
N ASN A 217 19.50 12.95 10.06
CA ASN A 217 18.20 12.36 9.76
C ASN A 217 18.18 11.75 8.35
N LEU A 218 18.76 12.44 7.38
CA LEU A 218 18.89 11.95 6.01
C LEU A 218 19.74 10.68 5.92
N GLU A 219 20.83 10.59 6.67
CA GLU A 219 21.64 9.36 6.74
C GLU A 219 20.85 8.19 7.33
N LYS A 220 20.20 8.38 8.49
CA LYS A 220 19.37 7.33 9.10
C LYS A 220 18.23 6.88 8.17
N GLN A 221 17.57 7.84 7.53
CA GLN A 221 16.50 7.56 6.56
C GLN A 221 17.04 6.82 5.34
N SER A 222 18.20 7.21 4.83
CA SER A 222 18.78 6.60 3.63
C SER A 222 19.04 5.10 3.77
N ASN A 223 19.46 4.64 4.96
CA ASN A 223 19.62 3.21 5.25
C ASN A 223 18.27 2.49 5.20
N VAL A 224 17.23 3.08 5.81
CA VAL A 224 15.89 2.51 5.80
C VAL A 224 15.32 2.47 4.37
N LEU A 225 15.52 3.51 3.57
CA LEU A 225 15.10 3.56 2.17
C LEU A 225 15.82 2.52 1.30
N SER A 226 17.12 2.31 1.53
CA SER A 226 17.88 1.26 0.84
C SER A 226 17.33 -0.11 1.19
N ASN A 227 17.15 -0.41 2.49
CA ASN A 227 16.63 -1.70 2.96
C ASN A 227 15.23 -1.99 2.41
N ILE A 228 14.34 -0.99 2.38
CA ILE A 228 13.00 -1.12 1.78
C ILE A 228 13.10 -1.44 0.29
N SER A 229 13.97 -0.73 -0.42
CA SER A 229 14.12 -0.91 -1.87
C SER A 229 14.73 -2.25 -2.23
N GLU A 230 15.73 -2.71 -1.47
CA GLU A 230 16.36 -4.02 -1.64
C GLU A 230 15.38 -5.15 -1.33
N SER A 231 14.68 -5.09 -0.18
CA SER A 231 13.67 -6.09 0.19
C SER A 231 12.53 -6.18 -0.82
N PHE A 232 12.18 -5.08 -1.49
CA PHE A 232 11.15 -5.10 -2.53
C PHE A 232 11.56 -5.86 -3.80
N LEU A 233 12.86 -5.96 -4.13
CA LEU A 233 13.33 -6.61 -5.37
C LEU A 233 12.93 -8.09 -5.46
N ASP A 234 12.91 -8.78 -4.32
CA ASP A 234 12.50 -10.20 -4.24
C ASP A 234 10.98 -10.36 -4.24
N ARG A 235 10.23 -9.25 -4.16
CA ARG A 235 8.78 -9.22 -3.98
C ARG A 235 8.05 -8.68 -5.21
N CYS A 236 8.78 -8.23 -6.21
CA CYS A 236 8.22 -7.58 -7.38
C CYS A 236 8.17 -8.45 -8.64
N GLU A 237 8.60 -9.71 -8.59
CA GLU A 237 8.74 -10.58 -9.78
C GLU A 237 7.42 -10.84 -10.51
N GLY A 238 6.32 -11.03 -9.76
CA GLY A 238 4.98 -11.20 -10.33
C GLY A 238 4.29 -9.89 -10.73
N LEU A 239 4.97 -8.74 -10.62
CA LEU A 239 4.40 -7.44 -10.99
C LEU A 239 4.78 -7.06 -12.42
N LYS A 240 3.91 -6.35 -13.11
CA LYS A 240 4.29 -5.58 -14.30
C LYS A 240 4.77 -4.20 -13.88
N ILE A 241 5.98 -3.81 -14.28
CA ILE A 241 6.60 -2.58 -13.80
C ILE A 241 6.92 -1.66 -14.98
N VAL A 242 6.52 -0.40 -14.86
CA VAL A 242 6.97 0.68 -15.74
C VAL A 242 7.69 1.72 -14.88
N SER A 243 8.86 2.18 -15.32
CA SER A 243 9.64 3.19 -14.61
C SER A 243 9.87 4.40 -15.51
N PHE A 244 9.12 5.47 -15.26
CA PHE A 244 9.30 6.78 -15.86
C PHE A 244 10.42 7.54 -15.13
N TYR A 245 11.42 8.02 -15.87
CA TYR A 245 12.56 8.74 -15.30
C TYR A 245 12.87 10.03 -16.05
N GLU A 246 13.36 11.03 -15.31
CA GLU A 246 13.77 12.33 -15.85
C GLU A 246 15.04 12.21 -16.70
N THR A 247 15.13 13.05 -17.73
CA THR A 247 16.34 13.21 -18.55
C THR A 247 16.89 14.63 -18.53
N ARG A 248 16.17 15.60 -17.95
CA ARG A 248 16.63 16.99 -17.78
C ARG A 248 17.04 17.23 -16.32
N GLN A 249 18.06 18.06 -16.15
CA GLN A 249 18.38 18.62 -14.83
C GLN A 249 17.29 19.62 -14.43
N LEU A 250 17.13 19.85 -13.13
CA LEU A 250 16.22 20.86 -12.64
C LEU A 250 16.62 22.25 -13.18
N SER A 251 15.64 22.92 -13.79
CA SER A 251 15.82 24.24 -14.38
C SER A 251 16.37 25.23 -13.35
N GLY A 252 17.45 25.92 -13.71
CA GLY A 252 18.09 26.96 -12.87
C GLY A 252 19.05 26.45 -11.80
N THR A 253 19.19 25.13 -11.58
CA THR A 253 20.16 24.59 -10.60
C THR A 253 21.25 23.72 -11.21
N GLY A 254 21.01 23.15 -12.40
CA GLY A 254 21.94 22.19 -13.03
C GLY A 254 22.03 20.84 -12.30
N ILE A 255 21.14 20.59 -11.33
CA ILE A 255 21.14 19.37 -10.52
C ILE A 255 20.22 18.33 -11.15
N MET A 256 20.75 17.14 -11.41
CA MET A 256 19.95 15.93 -11.69
C MET A 256 19.50 15.33 -10.36
N ILE A 257 18.20 15.36 -10.08
CA ILE A 257 17.66 14.98 -8.76
C ILE A 257 17.76 13.48 -8.56
N LEU A 258 17.44 12.72 -9.60
CA LEU A 258 17.46 11.28 -9.60
C LEU A 258 18.01 10.73 -10.94
N PRO A 259 19.33 10.47 -11.00
CA PRO A 259 19.94 9.86 -12.18
C PRO A 259 19.25 8.54 -12.57
N LYS A 260 19.21 8.23 -13.87
CA LYS A 260 18.63 6.99 -14.44
C LYS A 260 18.95 5.73 -13.64
N LYS A 261 20.21 5.52 -13.26
CA LYS A 261 20.64 4.33 -12.49
C LYS A 261 19.94 4.18 -11.14
N SER A 262 19.55 5.29 -10.52
CA SER A 262 18.82 5.29 -9.26
C SER A 262 17.32 5.12 -9.48
N ALA A 263 16.78 5.56 -10.62
CA ALA A 263 15.35 5.47 -10.94
C ALA A 263 14.90 4.06 -11.40
N LEU A 264 15.83 3.19 -11.80
CA LEU A 264 15.53 1.86 -12.33
C LEU A 264 15.78 0.73 -11.32
N LEU A 265 14.99 -0.34 -11.41
CA LEU A 265 15.14 -1.59 -10.65
C LEU A 265 16.11 -2.57 -11.35
N PHE A 266 16.25 -2.48 -12.68
CA PHE A 266 16.98 -3.42 -13.54
C PHE A 266 16.49 -4.86 -13.36
N LYS A 267 15.17 -5.05 -13.31
CA LYS A 267 14.52 -6.38 -13.34
C LYS A 267 13.98 -6.64 -14.76
N SER A 268 13.85 -7.91 -15.14
CA SER A 268 13.37 -8.32 -16.46
C SER A 268 11.91 -7.92 -16.74
N ASN A 269 11.12 -7.71 -15.69
CA ASN A 269 9.73 -7.28 -15.75
C ASN A 269 9.55 -5.74 -15.66
N GLU A 270 10.64 -4.98 -15.76
CA GLU A 270 10.63 -3.51 -15.76
C GLU A 270 10.77 -2.95 -17.18
N THR A 271 9.86 -2.05 -17.55
CA THR A 271 9.95 -1.24 -18.78
C THR A 271 10.41 0.18 -18.44
N PRO A 272 11.65 0.57 -18.79
CA PRO A 272 12.16 1.90 -18.51
C PRO A 272 11.73 2.91 -19.59
N ILE A 273 11.06 4.00 -19.21
CA ILE A 273 10.58 5.03 -20.14
C ILE A 273 11.24 6.38 -19.79
N PRO A 274 12.10 6.96 -20.66
CA PRO A 274 12.63 8.30 -20.46
C PRO A 274 11.55 9.34 -20.71
N LEU A 275 11.50 10.38 -19.87
CA LEU A 275 10.68 11.57 -20.11
C LEU A 275 11.59 12.79 -20.19
N ASN A 276 11.42 13.58 -21.25
CA ASN A 276 12.16 14.82 -21.45
C ASN A 276 11.66 15.92 -20.51
N THR A 277 11.90 15.78 -19.21
CA THR A 277 11.45 16.69 -18.15
C THR A 277 12.42 16.59 -16.97
N ASP A 278 12.33 17.55 -16.05
CA ASP A 278 12.90 17.43 -14.71
C ASP A 278 11.98 16.68 -13.74
N HIS A 279 12.52 16.35 -12.57
CA HIS A 279 11.87 15.55 -11.53
C HIS A 279 10.57 16.16 -11.03
N ARG A 280 10.51 17.50 -10.97
CA ARG A 280 9.37 18.24 -10.40
C ARG A 280 8.16 18.20 -11.33
N SER A 281 8.40 18.07 -12.63
CA SER A 281 7.38 18.06 -13.68
C SER A 281 7.02 16.66 -14.18
N LEU A 282 7.71 15.60 -13.73
CA LEU A 282 7.44 14.18 -14.07
C LEU A 282 5.97 13.71 -13.92
N CYS A 283 5.17 14.39 -13.11
CA CYS A 283 3.76 14.04 -12.85
C CYS A 283 2.79 15.20 -13.08
N ARG A 284 3.24 16.33 -13.65
CA ARG A 284 2.46 17.55 -13.83
C ARG A 284 2.51 17.95 -15.29
N PHE A 285 1.37 17.82 -15.95
CA PHE A 285 1.25 18.10 -17.38
C PHE A 285 0.27 19.25 -17.57
N SER A 286 0.77 20.36 -18.09
CA SER A 286 -0.05 21.49 -18.54
C SER A 286 -0.57 21.23 -19.96
N THR A 287 -1.07 22.26 -20.62
CA THR A 287 -1.55 22.19 -22.00
C THR A 287 -0.48 22.61 -23.02
N THR A 288 0.81 22.61 -22.65
CA THR A 288 1.90 22.83 -23.60
C THR A 288 2.09 21.60 -24.51
N GLU A 289 2.71 21.79 -25.66
CA GLU A 289 3.01 20.68 -26.59
C GLU A 289 3.95 19.64 -25.93
N GLU A 290 5.04 20.08 -25.28
CA GLU A 290 5.98 19.19 -24.57
C GLU A 290 5.28 18.35 -23.48
N ASP A 291 4.39 18.96 -22.70
CA ASP A 291 3.64 18.25 -21.65
C ASP A 291 2.63 17.29 -22.26
N SER A 292 2.04 17.64 -23.41
CA SER A 292 1.10 16.79 -24.12
C SER A 292 1.78 15.55 -24.68
N GLU A 293 2.98 15.68 -25.26
CA GLU A 293 3.77 14.53 -25.72
C GLU A 293 4.15 13.60 -24.56
N SER A 294 4.65 14.16 -23.46
CA SER A 294 5.01 13.41 -22.26
C SER A 294 3.79 12.68 -21.65
N LEU A 295 2.65 13.38 -21.56
CA LEU A 295 1.41 12.81 -21.06
C LEU A 295 0.90 11.70 -21.98
N ASN A 296 0.92 11.88 -23.30
CA ASN A 296 0.50 10.85 -24.26
C ASN A 296 1.36 9.58 -24.14
N LEU A 297 2.68 9.74 -23.98
CA LEU A 297 3.58 8.61 -23.78
C LEU A 297 3.26 7.86 -22.47
N ILE A 298 2.97 8.59 -21.39
CA ILE A 298 2.55 8.00 -20.12
C ILE A 298 1.22 7.27 -20.28
N LEU A 299 0.21 7.91 -20.85
CA LEU A 299 -1.13 7.35 -21.02
C LEU A 299 -1.10 6.08 -21.88
N SER A 300 -0.31 6.07 -22.96
CA SER A 300 -0.14 4.87 -23.80
C SER A 300 0.43 3.71 -23.00
N ASN A 301 1.53 3.92 -22.27
CA ASN A 301 2.15 2.87 -21.46
C ASN A 301 1.26 2.40 -20.30
N LEU A 302 0.52 3.32 -19.65
CA LEU A 302 -0.42 2.96 -18.59
C LEU A 302 -1.62 2.18 -19.14
N LYS A 303 -2.12 2.53 -20.33
CA LYS A 303 -3.20 1.80 -21.00
C LYS A 303 -2.75 0.39 -21.37
N ASP A 304 -1.57 0.24 -21.96
CA ASP A 304 -1.01 -1.06 -22.30
C ASP A 304 -0.81 -1.92 -21.05
N LEU A 305 -0.25 -1.32 -19.99
CA LEU A 305 -0.07 -1.97 -18.69
C LEU A 305 -1.41 -2.44 -18.11
N ALA A 306 -2.44 -1.58 -18.09
CA ALA A 306 -3.76 -1.92 -17.59
C ALA A 306 -4.43 -3.03 -18.41
N ASN A 307 -4.37 -2.97 -19.74
CA ASN A 307 -4.91 -4.01 -20.62
C ASN A 307 -4.25 -5.37 -20.38
N GLN A 308 -2.92 -5.39 -20.22
CA GLN A 308 -2.20 -6.61 -19.88
C GLN A 308 -2.62 -7.14 -18.50
N ILE A 309 -2.80 -6.27 -17.51
CA ILE A 309 -3.25 -6.65 -16.16
C ILE A 309 -4.67 -7.25 -16.21
N ILE A 310 -5.62 -6.58 -16.87
CA ILE A 310 -7.01 -7.02 -16.99
C ILE A 310 -7.08 -8.36 -17.72
N SER A 311 -6.36 -8.50 -18.84
CA SER A 311 -6.36 -9.74 -19.63
C SER A 311 -5.77 -10.93 -18.87
N GLN A 312 -4.69 -10.73 -18.09
CA GLN A 312 -4.13 -11.77 -17.23
C GLN A 312 -5.06 -12.11 -16.07
N HIS A 313 -5.66 -11.10 -15.43
CA HIS A 313 -6.56 -11.30 -14.31
C HIS A 313 -7.78 -12.16 -14.69
N LYS A 314 -8.31 -11.98 -15.90
CA LYS A 314 -9.41 -12.81 -16.44
C LYS A 314 -9.04 -14.28 -16.66
N ARG A 315 -7.79 -14.57 -17.02
CA ARG A 315 -7.35 -15.94 -17.31
C ARG A 315 -7.16 -16.79 -16.05
N GLY A 316 -7.22 -16.17 -14.86
CA GLY A 316 -6.86 -16.81 -13.60
C GLY A 316 -5.34 -16.97 -13.45
N PRO A 317 -4.85 -17.32 -12.26
CA PRO A 317 -3.43 -17.63 -12.07
C PRO A 317 -3.05 -18.85 -12.91
N SER A 318 -1.87 -18.81 -13.54
CA SER A 318 -1.29 -19.99 -14.18
C SER A 318 -0.91 -21.06 -13.14
N ILE A 319 -0.79 -22.32 -13.56
CA ILE A 319 -0.40 -23.45 -12.69
C ILE A 319 0.94 -23.18 -11.97
N GLU A 320 1.87 -22.47 -12.64
CA GLU A 320 3.16 -22.07 -12.07
C GLU A 320 3.01 -20.95 -11.04
N GLU A 321 2.12 -19.98 -11.27
CA GLU A 321 1.81 -18.93 -10.31
C GLU A 321 1.06 -19.48 -9.10
N GLU A 322 0.15 -20.44 -9.26
CA GLU A 322 -0.50 -21.15 -8.15
C GLU A 322 0.52 -21.89 -7.30
N LYS A 323 1.42 -22.66 -7.93
CA LYS A 323 2.52 -23.36 -7.23
C LYS A 323 3.43 -22.37 -6.50
N ALA A 324 3.86 -21.29 -7.14
CA ALA A 324 4.68 -20.26 -6.51
C ALA A 324 3.95 -19.56 -5.34
N LEU A 325 2.63 -19.34 -5.46
CA LEU A 325 1.81 -18.80 -4.38
C LEU A 325 1.73 -19.78 -3.20
N GLN A 326 1.63 -21.08 -3.49
CA GLN A 326 1.51 -22.17 -2.53
C GLN A 326 2.83 -22.43 -1.80
N ASP A 327 3.95 -22.40 -2.52
CA ASP A 327 5.31 -22.53 -1.98
C ASP A 327 5.68 -21.30 -1.14
N SER A 328 5.34 -20.10 -1.60
CA SER A 328 5.49 -18.86 -0.82
C SER A 328 4.64 -18.87 0.45
N ASN A 329 3.40 -19.40 0.39
CA ASN A 329 2.56 -19.58 1.57
C ASN A 329 3.23 -20.53 2.56
N MET A 330 3.73 -21.67 2.08
CA MET A 330 4.39 -22.68 2.90
C MET A 330 5.62 -22.10 3.62
N ALA A 331 6.51 -21.43 2.90
CA ALA A 331 7.73 -20.85 3.44
C ALA A 331 7.43 -19.79 4.52
N GLN A 332 6.41 -18.95 4.31
CA GLN A 332 6.01 -17.91 5.28
C GLN A 332 5.31 -18.46 6.51
N THR A 333 4.50 -19.52 6.36
CA THR A 333 3.92 -20.25 7.50
C THR A 333 5.02 -20.87 8.35
N ILE A 334 6.05 -21.46 7.72
CA ILE A 334 7.22 -22.01 8.40
C ILE A 334 7.96 -20.90 9.15
N GLU A 335 8.23 -19.75 8.53
CA GLU A 335 8.96 -18.63 9.16
C GLU A 335 8.19 -18.01 10.35
N SER A 336 6.87 -17.83 10.19
CA SER A 336 6.00 -17.32 11.26
C SER A 336 5.95 -18.27 12.45
N PHE A 337 5.87 -19.58 12.17
CA PHE A 337 5.94 -20.61 13.19
C PHE A 337 7.32 -20.69 13.84
N MET A 338 8.42 -20.58 13.09
CA MET A 338 9.78 -20.55 13.66
C MET A 338 9.95 -19.43 14.66
N ARG A 339 9.46 -18.22 14.35
CA ARG A 339 9.48 -17.10 15.30
C ARG A 339 8.65 -17.39 16.54
N PHE A 340 7.47 -17.98 16.39
CA PHE A 340 6.64 -18.41 17.52
C PHE A 340 7.34 -19.50 18.34
N PHE A 341 7.95 -20.48 17.69
CA PHE A 341 8.65 -21.57 18.32
C PHE A 341 9.86 -21.05 19.08
N ASP A 342 10.74 -20.25 18.48
CA ASP A 342 11.91 -19.66 19.15
C ASP A 342 11.53 -18.78 20.35
N GLN A 343 10.42 -18.02 20.23
CA GLN A 343 9.90 -17.21 21.35
C GLN A 343 9.38 -18.04 22.52
N ASN A 344 8.86 -19.25 22.25
CA ASN A 344 8.26 -20.12 23.28
C ASN A 344 9.17 -21.30 23.69
N LYS A 345 10.24 -21.58 22.93
CA LYS A 345 11.26 -22.61 23.20
C LYS A 345 11.90 -22.42 24.57
N SER A 346 12.09 -21.16 24.99
CA SER A 346 12.66 -20.78 26.29
C SER A 346 11.63 -20.74 27.43
N ARG A 347 10.34 -20.58 27.14
CA ARG A 347 9.28 -20.40 28.16
C ARG A 347 8.70 -21.70 28.68
N GLU A 348 8.64 -22.76 27.85
CA GLU A 348 8.00 -24.02 28.26
C GLU A 348 8.87 -25.27 28.05
N TRP A 349 9.81 -25.26 27.10
CA TRP A 349 10.53 -26.47 26.67
C TRP A 349 11.96 -26.60 27.19
N GLY A 350 12.66 -25.48 27.39
CA GLY A 350 14.10 -25.50 27.71
C GLY A 350 14.46 -25.91 29.14
N ASN A 351 13.50 -25.92 30.08
CA ASN A 351 13.82 -25.93 31.53
C ASN A 351 13.04 -26.93 32.40
N MET A 352 12.27 -27.85 31.83
CA MET A 352 11.57 -28.85 32.65
C MET A 352 12.12 -30.24 32.40
N GLY A 353 12.59 -30.90 33.45
CA GLY A 353 12.91 -32.34 33.47
C GLY A 353 11.67 -33.24 33.35
N ARG A 354 10.69 -32.86 32.51
CA ARG A 354 9.45 -33.59 32.25
C ARG A 354 9.18 -33.63 30.75
N SER A 355 8.81 -34.81 30.25
CA SER A 355 8.31 -35.03 28.90
C SER A 355 7.07 -34.16 28.64
N SER A 356 7.05 -33.40 27.53
CA SER A 356 5.87 -32.69 27.03
C SER A 356 5.58 -33.08 25.58
N ILE A 357 4.30 -33.16 25.22
CA ILE A 357 3.84 -33.52 23.87
C ILE A 357 3.23 -32.27 23.21
N PRO A 358 3.85 -31.70 22.16
CA PRO A 358 3.24 -30.61 21.40
C PRO A 358 2.14 -31.16 20.49
N ARG A 359 0.97 -30.51 20.49
CA ARG A 359 -0.10 -30.79 19.52
C ARG A 359 -0.14 -29.69 18.45
N ILE A 360 0.00 -30.07 17.18
CA ILE A 360 -0.13 -29.16 16.04
C ILE A 360 -1.40 -29.51 15.29
N SER A 361 -2.38 -28.61 15.29
CA SER A 361 -3.61 -28.73 14.50
C SER A 361 -3.63 -27.67 13.38
N ALA A 362 -4.00 -28.07 12.17
CA ALA A 362 -4.21 -27.19 11.03
C ALA A 362 -5.13 -27.87 10.00
N THR A 363 -5.68 -27.13 9.05
CA THR A 363 -6.52 -27.68 7.97
C THR A 363 -5.73 -28.61 7.03
N PRO A 364 -6.39 -29.54 6.30
CA PRO A 364 -5.74 -30.36 5.28
C PRO A 364 -4.99 -29.49 4.25
N GLY A 365 -3.80 -29.91 3.81
CA GLY A 365 -2.97 -29.15 2.87
C GLY A 365 -2.20 -27.95 3.47
N ALA A 366 -2.40 -27.60 4.74
CA ALA A 366 -1.73 -26.48 5.41
C ALA A 366 -0.25 -26.70 5.76
N GLY A 367 0.39 -27.78 5.27
CA GLY A 367 1.82 -28.01 5.46
C GLY A 367 2.26 -28.73 6.73
N LYS A 368 1.33 -29.31 7.50
CA LYS A 368 1.62 -30.03 8.76
C LYS A 368 2.76 -31.05 8.62
N ALA A 369 2.75 -31.86 7.56
CA ALA A 369 3.77 -32.88 7.34
C ALA A 369 5.16 -32.29 7.04
N ALA A 370 5.21 -31.20 6.25
CA ALA A 370 6.45 -30.49 5.97
C ALA A 370 7.01 -29.82 7.25
N LEU A 371 6.13 -29.25 8.06
CA LEU A 371 6.46 -28.67 9.36
C LEU A 371 6.98 -29.72 10.35
N SER A 372 6.32 -30.87 10.47
CA SER A 372 6.77 -31.99 11.32
C SER A 372 8.16 -32.47 10.91
N ARG A 373 8.42 -32.59 9.60
CA ARG A 373 9.75 -32.96 9.08
C ARG A 373 10.82 -31.96 9.48
N PHE A 374 10.53 -30.66 9.39
CA PHE A 374 11.48 -29.62 9.79
C PHE A 374 11.80 -29.68 11.30
N ILE A 375 10.78 -29.83 12.15
CA ILE A 375 10.96 -29.96 13.62
C ILE A 375 11.81 -31.19 13.95
N ILE A 376 11.57 -32.31 13.27
CA ILE A 376 12.37 -33.54 13.41
C ILE A 376 13.84 -33.27 13.08
N ASP A 377 14.11 -32.55 12.00
CA ASP A 377 15.48 -32.29 11.54
C ASP A 377 16.22 -31.31 12.48
N ASP A 378 15.56 -30.27 13.01
CA ASP A 378 16.15 -29.36 14.02
C ASP A 378 16.48 -30.11 15.31
N LEU A 379 15.55 -30.93 15.81
CA LEU A 379 15.75 -31.71 17.04
C LEU A 379 16.88 -32.73 16.90
N ARG A 380 17.01 -33.39 15.73
CA ARG A 380 18.14 -34.27 15.40
C ARG A 380 19.47 -33.50 15.41
N ASN A 381 19.51 -32.33 14.79
CA ASN A 381 20.71 -31.49 14.73
C ASN A 381 21.09 -30.91 16.10
N SER A 382 20.13 -30.63 16.96
CA SER A 382 20.37 -30.21 18.35
C SER A 382 20.82 -31.36 19.25
N ALA A 383 20.27 -32.57 19.08
CA ALA A 383 20.70 -33.77 19.80
C ALA A 383 22.15 -34.15 19.46
N ASN A 384 22.54 -34.06 18.18
CA ASN A 384 23.91 -34.32 17.74
C ASN A 384 24.95 -33.35 18.35
N ARG A 385 24.52 -32.17 18.83
CA ARG A 385 25.40 -31.16 19.45
C ARG A 385 25.53 -31.31 20.97
N ALA A 386 24.68 -32.11 21.61
CA ALA A 386 24.69 -32.33 23.06
C ALA A 386 25.18 -33.76 23.35
N ALA A 387 26.50 -33.91 23.55
CA ALA A 387 27.07 -35.21 23.93
C ALA A 387 26.53 -35.65 25.31
N GLY A 388 25.85 -36.79 25.37
CA GLY A 388 25.53 -37.49 26.62
C GLY A 388 24.07 -37.52 27.08
N GLN A 389 23.09 -37.03 26.30
CA GLN A 389 21.66 -37.21 26.60
C GLN A 389 20.94 -37.97 25.48
N GLU A 390 20.41 -39.15 25.80
CA GLU A 390 19.50 -39.88 24.91
C GLU A 390 18.13 -39.16 24.90
N ARG A 391 17.73 -38.62 23.74
CA ARG A 391 16.46 -37.92 23.56
C ARG A 391 15.56 -38.73 22.64
N MET A 392 14.45 -39.22 23.17
CA MET A 392 13.45 -39.98 22.42
C MET A 392 12.29 -39.06 22.05
N PHE A 393 11.93 -39.02 20.76
CA PHE A 393 10.82 -38.21 20.25
C PHE A 393 9.74 -39.12 19.69
N PHE A 394 8.49 -38.92 20.13
CA PHE A 394 7.33 -39.65 19.63
C PHE A 394 6.48 -38.71 18.78
N PHE A 395 6.10 -39.16 17.58
CA PHE A 395 5.24 -38.42 16.67
C PHE A 395 3.95 -39.21 16.46
N TYR A 396 2.82 -38.55 16.70
CA TYR A 396 1.49 -39.14 16.52
C TYR A 396 0.72 -38.34 15.47
N LEU A 397 0.20 -39.02 14.46
CA LEU A 397 -0.85 -38.47 13.60
C LEU A 397 -2.19 -38.87 14.19
N ALA A 398 -2.96 -37.89 14.66
CA ALA A 398 -4.36 -38.09 14.98
C ALA A 398 -5.18 -37.76 13.72
N GLU A 399 -5.94 -38.73 13.23
CA GLU A 399 -6.99 -38.48 12.25
C GLU A 399 -8.20 -37.96 13.01
N ASP A 400 -8.55 -36.68 12.80
CA ASP A 400 -9.81 -36.14 13.31
C ASP A 400 -10.95 -36.76 12.48
N ASN A 401 -11.57 -37.81 13.01
CA ASN A 401 -12.82 -38.34 12.47
C ASN A 401 -13.92 -37.29 12.67
N TYR A 402 -14.21 -36.51 11.64
CA TYR A 402 -15.43 -35.71 11.58
C TYR A 402 -16.62 -36.65 11.31
N THR A 403 -17.33 -37.02 12.37
CA THR A 403 -18.76 -37.41 12.29
C THR A 403 -19.63 -36.25 12.67
#